data_AF-A0A968MU21-F1
#
_entry.id   AF-A0A968MU21-F1
#
_cell.length_a   1.000
_cell.length_b   1.000
_cell.length_c   1.000
_cell.angle_alpha   90.00
_cell.angle_beta   90.00
_cell.angle_gamma   90.00
#
_symmetry.space_group_name_H-M   'P 1'
#
loop_
_entity.id
_entity.type
_entity.pdbx_description
1 polymer ?
#
loop_
_entity_poly.entity_id
_entity_poly.type
_entity_poly.pdbx_seq_one_letter_code
_entity_poly.pdbx_strand_id
1 'polypeptide(L)'
;MKRLKTDHLDLWQIHALQSPQDVDARLAAGVLETAIQAKKEGKIRHIGFTGHQNPYAHLRMLEVTKDQKVFDACQFPVNAVDFAAEHSFVRLVLPVAVEKGLAVIAMKTLADGRFFSNKIMNNDEVWKTDNPVVPQRISLEDAMAFAWTLPVSVVVTGAENAALLKEKVNIASIYKSLKASDREKISERVADLAAEGKVEYYKKV
;
A
#
# COMPACT_ATOMS: atom_id res chain seq x y z
N MET A 1 20.32 6.57 9.51
CA MET A 1 21.68 6.19 9.10
C MET A 1 22.45 5.51 10.24
N LYS A 2 22.75 6.17 11.36
CA LYS A 2 23.43 5.55 12.54
C LYS A 2 22.85 4.19 12.98
N ARG A 3 21.52 4.08 13.14
CA ARG A 3 20.85 2.81 13.51
C ARG A 3 21.03 1.71 12.47
N LEU A 4 21.02 2.07 11.19
CA LEU A 4 21.16 1.15 10.07
C LEU A 4 22.63 0.85 9.74
N LYS A 5 23.59 1.53 10.39
CA LYS A 5 25.04 1.42 10.14
C LYS A 5 25.41 1.55 8.65
N THR A 6 24.74 2.48 7.96
CA THR A 6 24.97 2.84 6.55
C THR A 6 25.07 4.36 6.41
N ASP A 7 25.72 4.81 5.35
CA ASP A 7 25.87 6.20 4.91
C ASP A 7 24.91 6.61 3.79
N HIS A 8 24.15 5.65 3.25
CA HIS A 8 23.14 5.90 2.22
C HIS A 8 21.88 5.03 2.40
N LEU A 9 20.79 5.48 1.78
CA LEU A 9 19.56 4.70 1.60
C LEU A 9 19.26 4.53 0.12
N ASP A 10 18.79 3.34 -0.29
CA ASP A 10 18.32 3.16 -1.67
C ASP A 10 17.07 3.98 -1.96
N LEU A 11 16.08 3.94 -1.07
CA LEU A 11 14.83 4.68 -1.21
C LEU A 11 14.47 5.41 0.09
N TRP A 12 14.19 6.71 -0.01
CA TRP A 12 13.60 7.49 1.08
C TRP A 12 12.22 8.00 0.68
N GLN A 13 11.22 7.79 1.54
CA GLN A 13 9.83 8.11 1.26
C GLN A 13 9.29 9.18 2.19
N ILE A 14 8.60 10.18 1.64
CA ILE A 14 7.79 11.13 2.41
C ILE A 14 6.64 10.36 3.05
N HIS A 15 6.66 10.25 4.37
CA HIS A 15 5.87 9.25 5.10
C HIS A 15 4.47 9.74 5.48
N ALA A 16 3.47 8.89 5.28
CA ALA A 16 2.09 9.05 5.72
C ALA A 16 1.45 10.36 5.26
N LEU A 17 1.27 10.54 3.96
CA LEU A 17 0.38 11.57 3.42
C LEU A 17 -1.06 11.29 3.89
N GLN A 18 -1.70 12.30 4.47
CA GLN A 18 -2.99 12.16 5.13
C GLN A 18 -4.15 12.75 4.34
N SER A 19 -3.93 13.89 3.68
CA SER A 19 -4.94 14.61 2.89
C SER A 19 -4.25 15.48 1.82
N PRO A 20 -5.00 16.03 0.85
CA PRO A 20 -4.46 17.04 -0.08
C PRO A 20 -3.84 18.24 0.65
N GLN A 21 -4.44 18.69 1.77
CA GLN A 21 -3.94 19.82 2.54
C GLN A 21 -2.63 19.49 3.27
N ASP A 22 -2.49 18.26 3.78
CA ASP A 22 -1.22 17.77 4.35
C ASP A 22 -0.10 17.77 3.30
N VAL A 23 -0.41 17.40 2.05
CA VAL A 23 0.55 17.49 0.94
C VAL A 23 0.99 18.93 0.70
N ASP A 24 0.04 19.85 0.53
CA ASP A 24 0.35 21.25 0.26
C ASP A 24 1.19 21.86 1.41
N ALA A 25 0.84 21.56 2.66
CA ALA A 25 1.55 22.03 3.83
C ALA A 25 3.01 21.52 3.89
N ARG A 26 3.25 20.24 3.57
CA ARG A 26 4.60 19.66 3.55
C ARG A 26 5.47 20.24 2.45
N LEU A 27 4.90 20.46 1.27
CA LEU A 27 5.61 21.10 0.17
C LEU A 27 5.96 22.54 0.52
N ALA A 28 5.02 23.31 1.07
CA ALA A 28 5.28 24.67 1.56
C ALA A 28 6.36 24.70 2.66
N ALA A 29 6.47 23.64 3.47
CA ALA A 29 7.48 23.51 4.52
C ALA A 29 8.87 23.04 4.02
N GLY A 30 9.08 22.85 2.72
CA GLY A 30 10.40 22.50 2.17
C GLY A 30 10.75 21.01 2.24
N VAL A 31 9.78 20.12 2.46
CA VAL A 31 10.03 18.67 2.65
C VAL A 31 10.64 18.05 1.39
N LEU A 32 10.15 18.44 0.21
CA LEU A 32 10.61 17.87 -1.05
C LEU A 32 12.02 18.37 -1.41
N GLU A 33 12.29 19.65 -1.18
CA GLU A 33 13.59 20.29 -1.35
C GLU A 33 14.65 19.61 -0.48
N THR A 34 14.28 19.26 0.75
CA THR A 34 15.14 18.50 1.66
C THR A 34 15.47 17.11 1.11
N ALA A 35 14.49 16.40 0.54
CA ALA A 35 14.72 15.09 -0.09
C ALA A 35 15.61 15.21 -1.34
N ILE A 36 15.36 16.21 -2.19
CA ILE A 36 16.18 16.49 -3.38
C ILE A 36 17.62 16.81 -2.98
N GLN A 37 17.82 17.63 -1.96
CA GLN A 37 19.15 17.98 -1.47
C GLN A 37 19.87 16.75 -0.90
N ALA A 38 19.19 15.90 -0.13
CA ALA A 38 19.77 14.65 0.36
C ALA A 38 20.17 13.69 -0.79
N LYS A 39 19.42 13.68 -1.91
CA LYS A 39 19.80 12.93 -3.12
C LYS A 39 21.04 13.51 -3.79
N LYS A 40 21.13 14.84 -3.91
CA LYS A 40 22.32 15.54 -4.44
C LYS A 40 23.58 15.29 -3.59
N GLU A 41 23.42 15.19 -2.28
CA GLU A 41 24.50 14.86 -1.33
C GLU A 41 24.87 13.37 -1.31
N GLY A 42 24.21 12.52 -2.11
CA GLY A 42 24.49 11.09 -2.18
C GLY A 42 23.96 10.28 -0.99
N LYS A 43 23.20 10.88 -0.08
CA LYS A 43 22.64 10.19 1.10
C LYS A 43 21.48 9.27 0.75
N ILE A 44 20.82 9.51 -0.39
CA ILE A 44 19.72 8.67 -0.89
C ILE A 44 19.85 8.49 -2.40
N ARG A 45 19.44 7.34 -2.94
CA ARG A 45 19.43 7.09 -4.39
C ARG A 45 18.09 7.46 -5.04
N HIS A 46 16.99 7.13 -4.37
CA HIS A 46 15.63 7.32 -4.87
C HIS A 46 14.73 8.04 -3.85
N ILE A 47 13.75 8.78 -4.38
CA ILE A 47 12.74 9.50 -3.59
C ILE A 47 11.38 8.89 -3.89
N GLY A 48 10.58 8.65 -2.86
CA GLY A 48 9.19 8.27 -3.02
C GLY A 48 8.28 8.97 -2.03
N PHE A 49 7.02 8.57 -2.01
CA PHE A 49 6.07 8.99 -1.00
C PHE A 49 5.08 7.88 -0.68
N THR A 50 4.51 7.95 0.51
CA THR A 50 3.60 6.92 1.00
C THR A 50 2.49 7.49 1.86
N GLY A 51 1.37 6.78 1.91
CA GLY A 51 0.25 7.04 2.81
C GLY A 51 -0.79 5.95 2.62
N HIS A 52 -1.74 5.88 3.54
CA HIS A 52 -2.79 4.85 3.53
C HIS A 52 -4.17 5.39 3.88
N GLN A 53 -4.30 6.68 4.21
CA GLN A 53 -5.57 7.23 4.69
C GLN A 53 -6.48 7.66 3.55
N ASN A 54 -5.92 8.42 2.61
CA ASN A 54 -6.70 9.11 1.60
C ASN A 54 -6.02 9.05 0.22
N PRO A 55 -6.62 8.42 -0.80
CA PRO A 55 -6.03 8.35 -2.15
C PRO A 55 -5.89 9.72 -2.82
N TYR A 56 -6.73 10.70 -2.44
CA TYR A 56 -6.64 12.06 -2.97
C TYR A 56 -5.37 12.79 -2.52
N ALA A 57 -4.75 12.39 -1.40
CA ALA A 57 -3.44 12.90 -1.00
C ALA A 57 -2.36 12.48 -2.02
N HIS A 58 -2.36 11.22 -2.47
CA HIS A 58 -1.42 10.75 -3.49
C HIS A 58 -1.66 11.43 -4.84
N LEU A 59 -2.92 11.57 -5.25
CA LEU A 59 -3.27 12.29 -6.47
C LEU A 59 -2.79 13.74 -6.41
N ARG A 60 -2.99 14.42 -5.27
CA ARG A 60 -2.51 15.79 -5.06
C ARG A 60 -1.01 15.88 -5.20
N MET A 61 -0.25 14.98 -4.55
CA MET A 61 1.21 14.95 -4.66
C MET A 61 1.66 14.76 -6.12
N LEU A 62 1.04 13.81 -6.84
CA LEU A 62 1.36 13.54 -8.25
C LEU A 62 0.99 14.69 -9.20
N GLU A 63 -0.05 15.45 -8.88
CA GLU A 63 -0.51 16.61 -9.63
C GLU A 63 0.47 17.78 -9.47
N VAL A 64 0.77 18.19 -8.23
CA VAL A 64 1.57 19.39 -7.96
C VAL A 64 3.04 19.22 -8.30
N THR A 65 3.56 17.99 -8.30
CA THR A 65 4.95 17.71 -8.67
C THR A 65 5.11 17.18 -10.09
N LYS A 66 4.05 17.22 -10.93
CA LYS A 66 4.04 16.60 -12.27
C LYS A 66 5.20 17.04 -13.16
N ASP A 67 5.62 18.30 -13.05
CA ASP A 67 6.64 18.90 -13.91
C ASP A 67 8.07 18.66 -13.40
N GLN A 68 8.23 18.28 -12.12
CA GLN A 68 9.54 18.11 -11.50
C GLN A 68 10.13 16.70 -11.72
N LYS A 69 9.28 15.69 -11.96
CA LYS A 69 9.68 14.27 -12.12
C LYS A 69 10.65 13.77 -11.03
N VAL A 70 10.37 14.15 -9.78
CA VAL A 70 11.25 13.93 -8.63
C VAL A 70 11.08 12.57 -7.96
N PHE A 71 9.92 11.93 -8.15
CA PHE A 71 9.58 10.68 -7.48
C PHE A 71 9.87 9.47 -8.36
N ASP A 72 10.56 8.50 -7.76
CA ASP A 72 10.89 7.20 -8.32
C ASP A 72 9.89 6.12 -7.90
N ALA A 73 9.25 6.26 -6.72
CA ALA A 73 8.38 5.25 -6.15
C ALA A 73 7.15 5.82 -5.41
N CYS A 74 6.08 5.04 -5.37
CA CYS A 74 4.83 5.37 -4.69
C CYS A 74 4.31 4.15 -3.92
N GLN A 75 4.05 4.30 -2.62
CA GLN A 75 3.60 3.19 -1.76
C GLN A 75 2.21 3.46 -1.16
N PHE A 76 1.26 2.54 -1.37
CA PHE A 76 -0.12 2.65 -0.88
C PHE A 76 -0.79 1.27 -0.65
N PRO A 77 -1.94 1.22 0.04
CA PRO A 77 -2.72 -0.01 0.21
C PRO A 77 -3.17 -0.61 -1.12
N VAL A 78 -2.96 -1.92 -1.30
CA VAL A 78 -3.42 -2.66 -2.49
C VAL A 78 -4.02 -3.98 -2.05
N ASN A 79 -5.34 -4.10 -2.06
CA ASN A 79 -6.05 -5.33 -1.69
C ASN A 79 -7.45 -5.36 -2.33
N ALA A 80 -8.14 -6.50 -2.24
CA ALA A 80 -9.47 -6.68 -2.87
C ALA A 80 -10.56 -5.77 -2.27
N VAL A 81 -10.49 -5.47 -0.96
CA VAL A 81 -11.43 -4.55 -0.30
C VAL A 81 -11.18 -3.11 -0.74
N ASP A 82 -9.90 -2.71 -0.88
CA ASP A 82 -9.54 -1.41 -1.45
C ASP A 82 -10.08 -1.24 -2.86
N PHE A 83 -9.98 -2.26 -3.71
CA PHE A 83 -10.47 -2.18 -5.08
C PHE A 83 -12.00 -2.01 -5.16
N ALA A 84 -12.74 -2.62 -4.24
CA ALA A 84 -14.18 -2.48 -4.15
C ALA A 84 -14.65 -1.14 -3.55
N ALA A 85 -13.75 -0.41 -2.86
CA ALA A 85 -14.10 0.83 -2.18
C ALA A 85 -14.37 1.99 -3.16
N GLU A 86 -15.21 2.93 -2.73
CA GLU A 86 -15.42 4.20 -3.43
C GLU A 86 -14.11 5.00 -3.52
N HIS A 87 -13.41 5.11 -2.39
CA HIS A 87 -12.11 5.77 -2.29
C HIS A 87 -10.97 4.75 -2.36
N SER A 88 -10.85 4.12 -3.53
CA SER A 88 -9.87 3.08 -3.82
C SER A 88 -8.51 3.64 -4.25
N PHE A 89 -7.43 3.21 -3.62
CA PHE A 89 -6.08 3.48 -4.12
C PHE A 89 -5.81 2.75 -5.43
N VAL A 90 -6.26 1.49 -5.57
CA VAL A 90 -6.07 0.68 -6.77
C VAL A 90 -6.82 1.26 -7.97
N ARG A 91 -8.02 1.83 -7.80
CA ARG A 91 -8.77 2.41 -8.93
C ARG A 91 -8.35 3.84 -9.24
N LEU A 92 -7.96 4.63 -8.24
CA LEU A 92 -7.68 6.05 -8.42
C LEU A 92 -6.18 6.35 -8.60
N VAL A 93 -5.32 5.79 -7.76
CA VAL A 93 -3.89 6.17 -7.69
C VAL A 93 -3.02 5.29 -8.57
N LEU A 94 -3.27 3.98 -8.60
CA LEU A 94 -2.44 3.02 -9.34
C LEU A 94 -2.31 3.34 -10.84
N PRO A 95 -3.38 3.66 -11.59
CA PRO A 95 -3.26 3.97 -13.01
C PRO A 95 -2.37 5.20 -13.26
N VAL A 96 -2.52 6.25 -12.44
CA VAL A 96 -1.75 7.49 -12.54
C VAL A 96 -0.27 7.26 -12.19
N ALA A 97 0.00 6.46 -11.16
CA ALA A 97 1.38 6.11 -10.78
C ALA A 97 2.09 5.33 -11.88
N VAL A 98 1.40 4.35 -12.50
CA VAL A 98 1.92 3.56 -13.62
C VAL A 98 2.15 4.43 -14.85
N GLU A 99 1.19 5.28 -15.22
CA GLU A 99 1.31 6.20 -16.36
C GLU A 99 2.52 7.15 -16.21
N LYS A 100 2.77 7.62 -14.99
CA LYS A 100 3.92 8.48 -14.67
C LYS A 100 5.24 7.72 -14.53
N GLY A 101 5.23 6.39 -14.65
CA GLY A 101 6.43 5.55 -14.59
C GLY A 101 7.01 5.35 -13.19
N LEU A 102 6.21 5.52 -12.13
CA LEU A 102 6.67 5.30 -10.75
C LEU A 102 6.66 3.80 -10.42
N ALA A 103 7.66 3.36 -9.65
CA ALA A 103 7.65 2.03 -9.06
C ALA A 103 6.57 1.95 -7.96
N VAL A 104 5.56 1.12 -8.16
CA VAL A 104 4.47 0.96 -7.20
C VAL A 104 4.81 -0.10 -6.17
N ILE A 105 4.76 0.28 -4.89
CA ILE A 105 5.01 -0.58 -3.74
C ILE A 105 3.66 -0.85 -3.07
N ALA A 106 3.13 -2.06 -3.24
CA ALA A 106 1.90 -2.48 -2.59
C ALA A 106 2.15 -2.77 -1.11
N MET A 107 1.33 -2.19 -0.24
CA MET A 107 1.30 -2.53 1.19
C MET A 107 -0.11 -2.88 1.64
N LYS A 108 -0.25 -3.35 2.89
CA LYS A 108 -1.55 -3.69 3.49
C LYS A 108 -2.41 -4.61 2.61
N THR A 109 -1.77 -5.57 1.94
CA THR A 109 -2.44 -6.53 1.06
C THR A 109 -3.44 -7.42 1.80
N LEU A 110 -3.29 -7.55 3.12
CA LEU A 110 -4.20 -8.25 4.03
C LEU A 110 -4.81 -7.30 5.08
N ALA A 111 -4.99 -6.03 4.72
CA ALA A 111 -5.55 -4.95 5.56
C ALA A 111 -4.98 -4.91 6.99
N ASP A 112 -3.66 -5.03 7.11
CA ASP A 112 -2.97 -5.06 8.40
C ASP A 112 -3.53 -6.11 9.36
N GLY A 113 -3.81 -7.33 8.85
CA GLY A 113 -4.31 -8.47 9.61
C GLY A 113 -5.83 -8.54 9.72
N ARG A 114 -6.58 -7.50 9.36
CA ARG A 114 -8.06 -7.49 9.45
C ARG A 114 -8.79 -8.32 8.39
N PHE A 115 -8.05 -8.95 7.47
CA PHE A 115 -8.61 -9.99 6.61
C PHE A 115 -8.98 -11.25 7.41
N PHE A 116 -8.33 -11.49 8.56
CA PHE A 116 -8.56 -12.65 9.40
C PHE A 116 -9.58 -12.36 10.51
N SER A 117 -10.07 -13.42 11.17
CA SER A 117 -11.11 -13.33 12.21
C SER A 117 -10.65 -12.59 13.46
N ASN A 118 -9.35 -12.59 13.75
CA ASN A 118 -8.78 -11.89 14.87
C ASN A 118 -7.42 -11.26 14.54
N LYS A 119 -7.08 -10.20 15.25
CA LYS A 119 -5.71 -9.67 15.31
C LYS A 119 -5.35 -9.39 16.75
N ILE A 120 -4.20 -9.93 17.16
CA ILE A 120 -3.58 -9.66 18.45
C ILE A 120 -2.38 -8.77 18.21
N MET A 121 -2.26 -7.69 18.98
CA MET A 121 -1.10 -6.80 18.95
C MET A 121 -0.73 -6.44 20.38
N ASN A 122 0.53 -6.63 20.76
CA ASN A 122 1.01 -6.40 22.14
C ASN A 122 0.20 -7.14 23.22
N ASN A 123 -0.23 -8.37 22.93
CA ASN A 123 -1.12 -9.20 23.76
C ASN A 123 -2.58 -8.73 23.88
N ASP A 124 -2.98 -7.67 23.17
CA ASP A 124 -4.36 -7.19 23.15
C ASP A 124 -5.08 -7.62 21.86
N GLU A 125 -6.34 -8.05 21.98
CA GLU A 125 -7.22 -8.28 20.81
C GLU A 125 -7.69 -6.94 20.25
N VAL A 126 -7.10 -6.52 19.12
CA VAL A 126 -7.36 -5.22 18.48
C VAL A 126 -8.33 -5.30 17.30
N TRP A 127 -8.76 -6.52 16.96
CA TRP A 127 -9.74 -6.81 15.93
C TRP A 127 -10.33 -8.19 16.17
N LYS A 128 -11.66 -8.29 16.05
CA LYS A 128 -12.39 -9.55 16.00
C LYS A 128 -13.60 -9.41 15.07
N THR A 129 -13.87 -10.44 14.28
CA THR A 129 -15.06 -10.53 13.44
C THR A 129 -15.47 -12.00 13.26
N ASP A 130 -16.77 -12.26 13.24
CA ASP A 130 -17.33 -13.57 12.90
C ASP A 130 -17.48 -13.76 11.37
N ASN A 131 -17.25 -12.69 10.60
CA ASN A 131 -17.30 -12.63 9.14
C ASN A 131 -15.95 -12.16 8.55
N PRO A 132 -14.86 -12.93 8.70
CA PRO A 132 -13.55 -12.58 8.13
C PRO A 132 -13.53 -12.68 6.60
N VAL A 133 -12.65 -11.89 5.99
CA VAL A 133 -12.37 -11.97 4.54
C VAL A 133 -11.77 -13.33 4.20
N VAL A 134 -10.76 -13.75 4.97
CA VAL A 134 -10.05 -15.02 4.80
C VAL A 134 -10.33 -15.93 6.00
N PRO A 135 -10.72 -17.21 5.81
CA PRO A 135 -10.91 -17.89 4.51
C PRO A 135 -12.35 -17.82 3.98
N GLN A 136 -13.29 -17.19 4.70
CA GLN A 136 -14.72 -17.32 4.41
C GLN A 136 -15.15 -16.67 3.08
N ARG A 137 -14.65 -15.45 2.80
CA ARG A 137 -15.02 -14.70 1.59
C ARG A 137 -14.09 -14.97 0.44
N ILE A 138 -12.79 -15.16 0.65
CA ILE A 138 -11.79 -15.55 -0.36
C ILE A 138 -10.66 -16.33 0.33
N SER A 139 -9.87 -17.08 -0.46
CA SER A 139 -8.67 -17.75 0.06
C SER A 139 -7.53 -16.76 0.33
N LEU A 140 -6.51 -17.19 1.08
CA LEU A 140 -5.29 -16.40 1.28
C LEU A 140 -4.54 -16.24 -0.06
N GLU A 141 -4.54 -17.29 -0.86
CA GLU A 141 -4.00 -17.34 -2.21
C GLU A 141 -4.69 -16.30 -3.11
N ASP A 142 -6.02 -16.22 -3.09
CA ASP A 142 -6.78 -15.20 -3.83
C ASP A 142 -6.38 -13.79 -3.41
N ALA A 143 -6.31 -13.53 -2.10
CA ALA A 143 -5.95 -12.21 -1.57
C ALA A 143 -4.54 -11.77 -2.00
N MET A 144 -3.58 -12.69 -1.96
CA MET A 144 -2.21 -12.40 -2.38
C MET A 144 -2.07 -12.32 -3.91
N ALA A 145 -2.71 -13.21 -4.66
CA ALA A 145 -2.73 -13.21 -6.11
C ALA A 145 -3.39 -11.94 -6.66
N PHE A 146 -4.41 -11.40 -6.00
CA PHE A 146 -5.02 -10.12 -6.33
C PHE A 146 -3.97 -9.00 -6.37
N ALA A 147 -3.18 -8.87 -5.30
CA ALA A 147 -2.16 -7.83 -5.22
C ALA A 147 -1.01 -8.03 -6.23
N TRP A 148 -0.53 -9.28 -6.40
CA TRP A 148 0.56 -9.59 -7.35
C TRP A 148 0.18 -9.49 -8.83
N THR A 149 -1.11 -9.57 -9.15
CA THR A 149 -1.58 -9.49 -10.54
C THR A 149 -1.64 -8.05 -11.03
N LEU A 150 -1.81 -7.09 -10.12
CA LEU A 150 -1.86 -5.67 -10.45
C LEU A 150 -0.47 -5.17 -10.90
N PRO A 151 -0.38 -4.05 -11.66
CA PRO A 151 0.89 -3.47 -12.10
C PRO A 151 1.67 -2.83 -10.95
N VAL A 152 2.11 -3.66 -10.00
CA VAL A 152 2.93 -3.29 -8.85
C VAL A 152 4.35 -3.81 -9.05
N SER A 153 5.34 -3.04 -8.62
CA SER A 153 6.75 -3.43 -8.71
C SER A 153 7.15 -4.37 -7.57
N VAL A 154 6.53 -4.23 -6.39
CA VAL A 154 6.79 -5.08 -5.23
C VAL A 154 5.56 -5.12 -4.31
N VAL A 155 5.35 -6.27 -3.66
CA VAL A 155 4.38 -6.43 -2.56
C VAL A 155 5.15 -6.53 -1.24
N VAL A 156 4.93 -5.57 -0.34
CA VAL A 156 5.44 -5.62 1.02
C VAL A 156 4.46 -6.40 1.89
N THR A 157 4.88 -7.57 2.35
CA THR A 157 4.09 -8.42 3.23
C THR A 157 4.67 -8.45 4.64
N GLY A 158 3.81 -8.25 5.65
CA GLY A 158 4.20 -8.38 7.06
C GLY A 158 4.06 -9.83 7.53
N ALA A 159 5.05 -10.37 8.22
CA ALA A 159 4.97 -11.69 8.85
C ALA A 159 5.51 -11.59 10.27
N GLU A 160 4.66 -11.90 11.26
CA GLU A 160 5.01 -11.76 12.68
C GLU A 160 5.93 -12.89 13.17
N ASN A 161 6.00 -13.99 12.42
CA ASN A 161 6.87 -15.12 12.72
C ASN A 161 7.34 -15.81 11.43
N ALA A 162 8.33 -16.69 11.59
CA ALA A 162 8.94 -17.41 10.47
C ALA A 162 7.98 -18.37 9.75
N ALA A 163 6.96 -18.90 10.43
CA ALA A 163 5.99 -19.79 9.81
C ALA A 163 5.10 -19.04 8.81
N LEU A 164 4.57 -17.88 9.21
CA LEU A 164 3.80 -17.00 8.32
C LEU A 164 4.63 -16.49 7.13
N LEU A 165 5.93 -16.25 7.35
CA LEU A 165 6.83 -15.90 6.25
C LEU A 165 6.98 -17.05 5.25
N LYS A 166 7.22 -18.27 5.74
CA LYS A 166 7.36 -19.47 4.89
C LYS A 166 6.07 -19.78 4.11
N GLU A 167 4.91 -19.65 4.74
CA GLU A 167 3.61 -19.78 4.08
C GLU A 167 3.51 -18.82 2.88
N LYS A 168 3.85 -17.55 3.07
CA LYS A 168 3.82 -16.54 2.01
C LYS A 168 4.83 -16.77 0.90
N VAL A 169 6.03 -17.26 1.24
CA VAL A 169 7.03 -17.68 0.25
C VAL A 169 6.52 -18.85 -0.59
N ASN A 170 5.86 -19.82 0.05
CA ASN A 170 5.28 -20.95 -0.67
C ASN A 170 4.18 -20.49 -1.63
N ILE A 171 3.26 -19.64 -1.18
CA ILE A 171 2.20 -19.08 -2.04
C ILE A 171 2.82 -18.32 -3.22
N ALA A 172 3.83 -17.48 -2.97
CA ALA A 172 4.54 -16.75 -4.02
C ALA A 172 5.21 -17.68 -5.05
N SER A 173 5.71 -18.85 -4.62
CA SER A 173 6.38 -19.83 -5.49
C SER A 173 5.45 -20.57 -6.45
N ILE A 174 4.16 -20.66 -6.11
CA ILE A 174 3.14 -21.36 -6.92
C ILE A 174 2.12 -20.39 -7.54
N TYR A 175 2.33 -19.08 -7.37
CA TYR A 175 1.43 -18.03 -7.81
C TYR A 175 1.17 -18.09 -9.31
N LYS A 176 -0.10 -17.84 -9.68
CA LYS A 176 -0.53 -17.65 -11.06
C LYS A 176 -1.30 -16.33 -11.15
N SER A 177 -1.00 -15.56 -12.20
CA SER A 177 -1.67 -14.31 -12.49
C SER A 177 -3.18 -14.52 -12.71
N LEU A 178 -3.99 -13.64 -12.12
CA LEU A 178 -5.44 -13.68 -12.23
C LEU A 178 -5.92 -12.98 -13.52
N LYS A 179 -6.96 -13.52 -14.16
CA LYS A 179 -7.66 -12.80 -15.22
C LYS A 179 -8.41 -11.61 -14.62
N ALA A 180 -8.70 -10.60 -15.44
CA ALA A 180 -9.51 -9.45 -15.01
C ALA A 180 -10.86 -9.89 -14.41
N SER A 181 -11.55 -10.83 -15.06
CA SER A 181 -12.81 -11.41 -14.58
C SER A 181 -12.70 -12.09 -13.21
N ASP A 182 -11.56 -12.71 -12.91
CA ASP A 182 -11.36 -13.38 -11.62
C ASP A 182 -11.09 -12.38 -10.51
N ARG A 183 -10.36 -11.28 -10.82
CA ARG A 183 -10.19 -10.15 -9.90
C ARG A 183 -11.50 -9.45 -9.58
N GLU A 184 -12.37 -9.26 -10.58
CA GLU A 184 -13.71 -8.67 -10.37
C GLU A 184 -14.56 -9.54 -9.45
N LYS A 185 -14.62 -10.86 -9.70
CA LYS A 185 -15.35 -11.80 -8.81
C LYS A 185 -14.82 -11.81 -7.38
N ILE A 186 -13.48 -11.73 -7.20
CA ILE A 186 -12.86 -11.58 -5.87
C ILE A 186 -13.34 -10.29 -5.20
N SER A 187 -13.37 -9.18 -5.93
CA SER A 187 -13.83 -7.89 -5.43
C SER A 187 -15.30 -7.89 -5.04
N GLU A 188 -16.17 -8.50 -5.84
CA GLU A 188 -17.61 -8.60 -5.56
C GLU A 188 -17.88 -9.34 -4.25
N ARG A 189 -17.12 -10.39 -3.95
CA ARG A 189 -17.26 -11.19 -2.72
C ARG A 189 -16.92 -10.43 -1.43
N VAL A 190 -16.28 -9.26 -1.53
CA VAL A 190 -15.82 -8.45 -0.38
C VAL A 190 -16.31 -7.00 -0.45
N ALA A 191 -17.19 -6.67 -1.39
CA ALA A 191 -17.59 -5.28 -1.65
C ALA A 191 -18.40 -4.64 -0.51
N ASP A 192 -19.22 -5.44 0.18
CA ASP A 192 -19.97 -5.02 1.38
C ASP A 192 -19.02 -4.57 2.50
N LEU A 193 -17.90 -5.28 2.68
CA LEU A 193 -16.90 -4.95 3.70
C LEU A 193 -16.15 -3.64 3.42
N ALA A 194 -16.06 -3.23 2.15
CA ALA A 194 -15.48 -1.94 1.79
C ALA A 194 -16.38 -0.78 2.22
N ALA A 195 -17.71 -0.93 2.06
CA ALA A 195 -18.69 0.07 2.48
C ALA A 195 -18.76 0.23 4.01
N GLU A 196 -18.53 -0.85 4.77
CA GLU A 196 -18.49 -0.79 6.23
C GLU A 196 -17.27 -0.03 6.79
N GLY A 197 -16.17 0.02 6.04
CA GLY A 197 -14.92 0.71 6.45
C GLY A 197 -14.16 0.07 7.62
N LYS A 198 -14.63 -1.04 8.21
CA LYS A 198 -14.00 -1.67 9.38
C LYS A 198 -12.71 -2.42 9.06
N VAL A 199 -12.66 -3.07 7.89
CA VAL A 199 -11.48 -3.83 7.44
C VAL A 199 -10.33 -2.86 7.13
N GLU A 200 -10.62 -1.82 6.36
CA GLU A 200 -9.66 -0.75 6.02
C GLU A 200 -9.73 0.43 7.00
N TYR A 201 -9.73 0.15 8.30
CA TYR A 201 -9.83 1.14 9.39
C TYR A 201 -8.83 2.30 9.35
N TYR A 202 -7.75 2.11 8.59
CA TYR A 202 -6.71 3.09 8.38
C TYR A 202 -7.11 4.18 7.37
N LYS A 203 -8.14 3.96 6.56
CA LYS A 203 -8.68 4.97 5.64
C LYS A 203 -9.47 6.03 6.39
N LYS A 204 -9.22 7.29 6.04
CA LYS A 204 -9.88 8.49 6.56
C LYS A 204 -9.96 9.47 5.40
N VAL A 205 -11.06 9.41 4.66
CA VAL A 205 -11.26 10.17 3.43
C VAL A 205 -12.18 11.36 3.71
#